data_AF-U1YJF7-F1
#
_entry.id   AF-U1YJF7-F1
#
_cell.length_a   1.000
_cell.length_b   1.000
_cell.length_c   1.000
_cell.angle_alpha   90.00
_cell.angle_beta   90.00
_cell.angle_gamma   90.00
#
_symmetry.space_group_name_H-M   'P 1'
#
loop_
_entity.id
_entity.type
_entity.pdbx_description
1 polymer ?
#
loop_
_entity_poly.entity_id
_entity_poly.type
_entity_poly.pdbx_seq_one_letter_code
_entity_poly.pdbx_strand_id
1 'polypeptide(L)'
;MQVTEHEQVEQMDIFQLVQQPIMEPVPDKIYSPRELTEMGCKWTPKDEERWKAEIRKVYDRVRRETGRFINWFEAIEIYIMERDK
;
A
#
# COMPACT_ATOMS: atom_id res chain seq x y z
N MET A 1 -43.36 -39.29 17.57
CA MET A 1 -41.96 -38.98 17.99
C MET A 1 -41.18 -38.70 16.73
N GLN A 2 -40.29 -37.73 16.62
CA GLN A 2 -39.95 -36.54 17.40
C GLN A 2 -38.71 -36.02 16.63
N VAL A 3 -38.70 -34.73 16.27
CA VAL A 3 -37.54 -33.81 16.11
C VAL A 3 -36.31 -34.31 15.31
N THR A 4 -35.68 -33.55 14.42
CA THR A 4 -35.37 -32.12 14.50
C THR A 4 -34.76 -31.68 13.17
N GLU A 5 -35.01 -30.42 12.81
CA GLU A 5 -34.11 -29.56 12.04
C GLU A 5 -32.65 -29.76 12.49
N HIS A 6 -31.66 -29.57 11.62
CA HIS A 6 -30.48 -28.74 11.90
C HIS A 6 -29.44 -28.89 10.79
N GLU A 7 -28.91 -27.73 10.40
CA GLU A 7 -27.59 -27.56 9.80
C GLU A 7 -27.41 -28.06 8.37
N GLN A 8 -28.08 -27.38 7.43
CA GLN A 8 -27.35 -26.92 6.26
C GLN A 8 -26.35 -25.84 6.73
N VAL A 9 -25.19 -26.28 7.20
CA VAL A 9 -24.02 -25.41 7.34
C VAL A 9 -23.77 -24.85 5.94
N GLU A 10 -24.04 -23.56 5.75
CA GLU A 10 -23.56 -22.80 4.61
C GLU A 10 -22.05 -23.03 4.56
N GLN A 11 -21.60 -23.92 3.67
CA GLN A 11 -20.23 -23.89 3.17
C GLN A 11 -20.11 -22.56 2.42
N MET A 12 -19.76 -21.50 3.14
CA MET A 12 -19.18 -20.31 2.54
C MET A 12 -17.96 -20.80 1.76
N ASP A 13 -18.15 -20.84 0.45
CA ASP A 13 -17.16 -21.28 -0.51
C ASP A 13 -15.89 -20.45 -0.31
N ILE A 14 -14.80 -21.11 0.06
CA ILE A 14 -13.48 -20.50 0.28
C ILE A 14 -13.04 -19.67 -0.96
N PHE A 15 -13.62 -19.96 -2.13
CA PHE A 15 -13.42 -19.18 -3.35
C PHE A 15 -13.92 -17.74 -3.31
N GLN A 16 -14.87 -17.38 -2.43
CA GLN A 16 -15.35 -15.99 -2.33
C GLN A 16 -14.43 -15.08 -1.51
N LEU A 17 -13.54 -15.65 -0.68
CA LEU A 17 -12.59 -14.86 0.13
C LEU A 17 -11.36 -14.38 -0.66
N VAL A 18 -11.11 -14.91 -1.86
CA VAL A 18 -9.83 -14.72 -2.59
C VAL A 18 -9.99 -13.97 -3.92
N GLN A 19 -11.07 -13.21 -4.08
CA GLN A 19 -11.17 -12.21 -5.15
C GLN A 19 -11.19 -10.81 -4.55
N GLN A 20 -10.15 -10.47 -3.80
CA GLN A 20 -9.82 -9.06 -3.70
C GLN A 20 -9.34 -8.62 -5.09
N PRO A 21 -9.93 -7.58 -5.69
CA PRO A 21 -9.42 -7.06 -6.94
C PRO A 21 -7.97 -6.67 -6.70
N ILE A 22 -7.05 -7.31 -7.41
CA ILE A 22 -5.65 -6.89 -7.45
C ILE A 22 -5.68 -5.50 -8.09
N MET A 23 -5.61 -4.45 -7.26
CA MET A 23 -5.42 -3.10 -7.77
C MET A 23 -4.04 -3.08 -8.40
N GLU A 24 -4.00 -3.02 -9.73
CA GLU A 24 -2.74 -2.88 -10.44
C GLU A 24 -2.09 -1.54 -10.04
N PRO A 25 -0.79 -1.54 -9.68
CA PRO A 25 -0.09 -0.31 -9.38
C PRO A 25 -0.10 0.59 -10.61
N VAL A 26 -0.49 1.86 -10.43
CA VAL A 26 -0.42 2.88 -11.48
C VAL A 26 1.05 3.01 -11.89
N PRO A 27 1.41 2.89 -13.19
CA PRO A 27 2.80 2.74 -13.65
C PRO A 27 3.75 3.84 -13.19
N ASP A 28 3.24 5.06 -13.00
CA ASP A 28 4.03 6.24 -12.61
C ASP A 28 4.00 6.52 -11.10
N LYS A 29 3.24 5.73 -10.34
CA LYS A 29 3.08 5.89 -8.89
C LYS A 29 4.02 4.92 -8.18
N ILE A 30 4.92 5.43 -7.35
CA ILE A 30 5.71 4.58 -6.47
C ILE A 30 4.91 4.40 -5.17
N TYR A 31 4.71 3.14 -4.81
CA TYR A 31 3.92 2.73 -3.66
C TYR A 31 4.83 2.43 -2.48
N SER A 32 4.35 2.73 -1.27
CA SER A 32 5.01 2.34 -0.04
C SER A 32 4.93 0.82 0.17
N PRO A 33 5.77 0.26 1.05
CA PRO A 33 5.69 -1.17 1.39
C PRO A 33 4.30 -1.59 1.89
N ARG A 34 3.65 -0.71 2.65
CA ARG A 34 2.30 -0.94 3.18
C ARG A 34 1.27 -1.02 2.06
N GLU A 35 1.29 -0.06 1.14
CA GLU A 35 0.34 -0.04 0.02
C GLU A 35 0.50 -1.25 -0.89
N LEU A 36 1.73 -1.65 -1.19
CA LEU A 36 1.96 -2.88 -1.96
C LEU A 36 1.44 -4.10 -1.23
N THR A 37 1.59 -4.16 0.10
CA THR A 37 1.02 -5.25 0.91
C THR A 37 -0.51 -5.26 0.86
N GLU A 38 -1.15 -4.08 0.95
CA GLU A 38 -2.61 -3.93 0.86
C GLU A 38 -3.13 -4.30 -0.55
N MET A 39 -2.32 -4.16 -1.60
CA MET A 39 -2.61 -4.61 -2.97
C MET A 39 -2.28 -6.10 -3.22
N GLY A 40 -1.76 -6.83 -2.22
CA GLY A 40 -1.30 -8.20 -2.38
C GLY A 40 -0.01 -8.34 -3.21
N CYS A 41 0.71 -7.25 -3.42
CA CYS A 41 1.97 -7.19 -4.15
C CYS A 41 3.17 -7.36 -3.21
N LYS A 42 4.22 -8.05 -3.68
CA LYS A 42 5.46 -8.22 -2.92
C LYS A 42 6.34 -6.99 -3.07
N TRP A 43 6.87 -6.50 -1.95
CA TRP A 43 7.93 -5.52 -1.94
C TRP A 43 9.23 -6.10 -2.52
N THR A 44 9.74 -5.51 -3.60
CA THR A 44 11.00 -5.95 -4.22
C THR A 44 12.15 -4.98 -3.92
N PRO A 45 13.42 -5.42 -4.05
CA PRO A 45 14.57 -4.52 -3.93
C PRO A 45 14.53 -3.34 -4.90
N LYS A 46 13.93 -3.52 -6.08
CA LYS A 46 13.77 -2.46 -7.08
C LYS A 46 12.74 -1.42 -6.64
N ASP A 47 11.68 -1.85 -5.94
CA ASP A 47 10.71 -0.93 -5.34
C ASP A 47 11.35 -0.14 -4.20
N GLU A 48 12.20 -0.77 -3.40
CA GLU A 48 12.96 -0.09 -2.35
C GLU A 48 13.87 0.99 -2.89
N GLU A 49 14.61 0.71 -3.96
CA GLU A 49 15.48 1.68 -4.62
C GLU A 49 14.67 2.88 -5.15
N ARG A 50 13.59 2.61 -5.89
CA ARG A 50 12.71 3.64 -6.45
C ARG A 50 12.07 4.48 -5.34
N TRP A 51 11.56 3.84 -4.30
CA TRP A 51 10.95 4.49 -3.15
C TRP A 51 11.94 5.42 -2.45
N LYS A 52 13.13 4.91 -2.12
CA LYS A 52 14.19 5.73 -1.50
C LYS A 52 14.58 6.93 -2.37
N ALA A 53 14.64 6.75 -3.69
CA ALA A 53 14.95 7.84 -4.62
C ALA A 53 13.88 8.93 -4.58
N GLU A 54 12.60 8.59 -4.60
CA GLU A 54 11.50 9.58 -4.51
C GLU A 54 11.48 10.30 -3.16
N ILE A 55 11.63 9.58 -2.05
CA ILE A 55 11.69 10.21 -0.72
C ILE A 55 12.90 11.13 -0.61
N ARG A 56 14.04 10.75 -1.20
CA ARG A 56 15.23 11.60 -1.24
C ARG A 56 15.00 12.88 -2.02
N LYS A 57 14.32 12.82 -3.17
CA LYS A 57 13.94 14.01 -3.95
C LYS A 57 13.10 14.98 -3.12
N VAL A 58 12.14 14.47 -2.36
CA VAL A 58 11.31 15.30 -1.46
C VAL A 58 12.15 15.95 -0.38
N TYR A 59 13.03 15.19 0.29
CA TYR A 59 13.94 15.74 1.30
C TYR A 59 14.81 16.87 0.73
N ASP A 60 15.47 16.63 -0.40
CA ASP A 60 16.38 17.61 -1.01
C ASP A 60 15.61 18.85 -1.50
N ARG A 61 14.39 18.67 -2.04
CA ARG A 61 13.50 19.76 -2.44
C ARG A 61 13.09 20.62 -1.24
N VAL A 62 12.58 20.02 -0.17
CA VAL A 62 12.16 20.75 1.04
C VAL A 62 13.33 21.51 1.65
N ARG A 63 14.51 20.89 1.71
CA ARG A 63 15.73 21.54 2.19
C ARG A 63 16.10 22.76 1.34
N ARG A 64 16.02 22.63 0.00
CA ARG A 64 16.34 23.72 -0.93
C ARG A 64 15.35 24.88 -0.83
N GLU A 65 14.06 24.60 -0.69
CA GLU A 65 13.00 25.61 -0.76
C GLU A 65 12.74 26.31 0.58
N THR A 66 12.86 25.57 1.69
CA THR A 66 12.53 26.10 3.03
C THR A 66 13.75 26.30 3.91
N GLY A 67 14.90 25.71 3.57
CA GLY A 67 16.07 25.64 4.44
C GLY A 67 15.90 24.69 5.64
N ARG A 68 14.73 24.06 5.82
CA ARG A 68 14.44 23.16 6.94
C ARG A 68 15.02 21.77 6.70
N PHE A 69 15.60 21.20 7.75
CA PHE A 69 15.93 19.78 7.79
C PHE A 69 14.69 19.01 8.27
N ILE A 70 14.22 18.08 7.45
CA ILE A 70 13.13 17.17 7.79
C ILE A 70 13.68 15.77 8.00
N ASN A 71 13.03 14.96 8.82
CA ASN A 71 13.41 13.56 8.97
C ASN A 71 12.86 12.69 7.82
N TRP A 72 13.23 11.42 7.81
CA TRP A 72 12.83 10.48 6.75
C TRP A 72 11.32 10.21 6.73
N PHE A 73 10.65 10.19 7.89
CA PHE A 73 9.20 10.00 7.99
C PHE A 73 8.44 11.21 7.49
N GLU A 74 8.87 12.43 7.83
CA GLU A 74 8.27 13.66 7.29
C GLU A 74 8.36 13.71 5.75
N ALA A 75 9.49 13.27 5.17
CA ALA A 75 9.65 13.21 3.72
C ALA A 75 8.69 12.19 3.07
N ILE A 76 8.43 11.06 3.75
CA ILE A 76 7.44 10.06 3.32
C ILE A 76 6.02 10.65 3.34
N GLU A 77 5.64 11.31 4.44
CA GLU A 77 4.32 11.92 4.57
C GLU A 77 4.07 12.97 3.48
N ILE A 78 5.05 13.85 3.23
CA ILE A 78 4.98 14.84 2.16
C ILE A 78 4.84 14.17 0.80
N TYR A 79 5.63 13.13 0.50
CA TYR A 79 5.54 12.40 -0.76
C TYR A 79 4.14 11.82 -0.98
N ILE A 80 3.59 11.10 0.01
CA ILE A 80 2.26 10.50 -0.06
C ILE A 80 1.20 11.58 -0.26
N MET A 81 1.26 12.66 0.53
CA MET A 81 0.31 13.77 0.43
C MET A 81 0.36 14.50 -0.91
N GLU A 82 1.50 14.59 -1.58
CA GLU A 82 1.61 15.25 -2.89
C GLU A 82 1.21 14.34 -4.05
N ARG A 83 1.54 13.06 -3.94
CA ARG A 83 1.24 12.03 -4.94
C ARG A 83 -0.26 11.72 -5.03
N ASP A 84 -1.00 11.91 -3.93
CA ASP A 84 -2.43 11.60 -3.83
C ASP A 84 -3.35 12.84 -3.98
N LYS A 85 -2.78 14.01 -4.30
CA LYS A 85 -3.54 15.22 -4.68
C LYS A 85 -3.94 15.21 -6.14
#